data_AF-A0A819W3S7-F1
#
_entry.id   AF-A0A819W3S7-F1
#
_cell.length_a   1.000
_cell.length_b   1.000
_cell.length_c   1.000
_cell.angle_alpha   90.00
_cell.angle_beta   90.00
_cell.angle_gamma   90.00
#
_symmetry.space_group_name_H-M   'P 1'
#
loop_
_entity.id
_entity.type
_entity.pdbx_description
1 polymer ?
#
loop_
_entity_poly.entity_id
_entity_poly.type
_entity_poly.pdbx_seq_one_letter_code
_entity_poly.pdbx_strand_id
1 'polypeptide(L)'
;SVKALDRREAHLCVLASNCDEQNYVKLIEALCAEHNINLLRVDDNKKLGEWAGLCKLDKDGKARKVVRCSCCVVRDFGDETQAHDQLLEYMKKNKQSA
;
A
#
# COMPACT_ATOMS: atom_id res chain seq x y z
N SER A 1 1.68 -0.82 -9.91
CA SER A 1 0.81 -2.00 -10.05
C SER A 1 1.59 -3.13 -10.69
N VAL A 2 1.66 -4.31 -10.05
CA VAL A 2 2.32 -5.59 -10.43
C VAL A 2 3.74 -5.51 -11.03
N LYS A 3 3.96 -4.80 -12.14
CA LYS A 3 5.29 -4.58 -12.75
C LYS A 3 6.35 -4.09 -11.77
N ALA A 4 5.98 -3.32 -10.76
CA ALA A 4 6.92 -2.83 -9.75
C ALA A 4 7.24 -3.88 -8.67
N LEU A 5 6.31 -4.80 -8.40
CA LEU A 5 6.54 -5.94 -7.51
C LEU A 5 7.49 -6.93 -8.20
N ASP A 6 7.21 -7.22 -9.48
CA ASP A 6 8.01 -8.11 -10.34
C ASP A 6 9.45 -7.62 -10.52
N ARG A 7 9.63 -6.30 -10.73
CA ARG A 7 10.97 -5.68 -10.85
C ARG A 7 11.74 -5.57 -9.53
N ARG A 8 11.16 -6.00 -8.40
CA ARG A 8 11.74 -5.86 -7.04
C ARG A 8 12.06 -4.42 -6.64
N GLU A 9 11.44 -3.45 -7.31
CA GLU A 9 11.58 -2.02 -6.99
C GLU A 9 10.60 -1.58 -5.89
N ALA A 10 9.76 -2.50 -5.41
CA ALA A 10 8.71 -2.23 -4.44
C ALA A 10 9.19 -2.52 -3.02
N HIS A 11 9.10 -1.52 -2.16
CA HIS A 11 9.48 -1.64 -0.75
C HIS A 11 8.27 -1.97 0.14
N LEU A 12 7.08 -1.49 -0.24
CA LEU A 12 5.83 -1.70 0.49
C LEU A 12 4.68 -1.91 -0.48
N CYS A 13 3.82 -2.89 -0.19
CA CYS A 13 2.53 -3.06 -0.83
C CYS A 13 1.41 -2.85 0.19
N VAL A 14 0.43 -2.03 -0.17
CA VAL A 14 -0.79 -1.84 0.61
C VAL A 14 -1.96 -2.39 -0.18
N LEU A 15 -2.74 -3.28 0.44
CA LEU A 15 -3.89 -3.95 -0.16
C LEU A 15 -5.16 -3.58 0.61
N ALA A 16 -6.21 -3.21 -0.12
CA ALA A 16 -7.53 -3.04 0.46
C ALA A 16 -8.23 -4.40 0.61
N SER A 17 -8.75 -4.71 1.80
CA SER A 17 -9.51 -5.94 2.09
C SER A 17 -10.82 -5.99 1.31
N ASN A 18 -11.40 -4.82 1.00
CA ASN A 18 -12.64 -4.68 0.24
C ASN A 18 -12.41 -4.73 -1.29
N CYS A 19 -11.67 -5.72 -1.77
CA CYS A 19 -11.44 -5.96 -3.18
C CYS A 19 -12.36 -7.10 -3.66
N ASP A 20 -13.26 -6.81 -4.60
CA ASP A 20 -14.27 -7.76 -5.07
C ASP A 20 -13.69 -9.03 -5.72
N GLU A 21 -12.47 -8.97 -6.27
CA GLU A 21 -11.82 -10.11 -6.91
C GLU A 21 -10.80 -10.80 -5.99
N GLN A 22 -11.18 -11.97 -5.47
CA GLN A 22 -10.29 -12.82 -4.65
C GLN A 22 -9.01 -13.24 -5.39
N ASN A 23 -9.06 -13.39 -6.72
CA ASN A 23 -7.87 -13.70 -7.52
C ASN A 23 -6.84 -12.57 -7.47
N TYR A 24 -7.29 -11.32 -7.36
CA TYR A 24 -6.41 -10.17 -7.26
C TYR A 24 -5.66 -10.13 -5.93
N VAL A 25 -6.38 -10.42 -4.83
CA VAL A 25 -5.82 -10.53 -3.48
C VAL A 25 -4.75 -11.62 -3.45
N LYS A 26 -5.09 -12.83 -3.93
CA LYS A 26 -4.16 -13.97 -3.97
C LYS A 26 -2.90 -13.69 -4.80
N LEU A 27 -3.05 -13.03 -5.96
CA LEU A 27 -1.92 -12.65 -6.80
C LEU A 27 -0.95 -11.73 -6.06
N ILE A 28 -1.47 -10.70 -5.39
CA ILE A 28 -0.64 -9.73 -4.67
C ILE A 28 0.03 -10.38 -3.46
N GLU A 29 -0.69 -11.22 -2.72
CA GLU A 29 -0.11 -11.96 -1.60
C GLU A 29 1.02 -12.88 -2.03
N ALA A 30 0.82 -13.65 -3.11
CA ALA A 30 1.84 -14.54 -3.65
C ALA A 30 3.08 -13.76 -4.12
N LEU A 31 2.90 -12.66 -4.83
CA LEU A 31 4.00 -11.80 -5.28
C LEU A 31 4.74 -11.14 -4.10
N CYS A 32 4.03 -10.69 -3.06
CA CYS A 32 4.67 -10.10 -1.89
C CYS A 32 5.46 -11.14 -1.09
N ALA A 33 4.95 -12.37 -0.98
CA ALA A 33 5.65 -13.48 -0.34
C ALA A 33 6.91 -13.89 -1.10
N GLU A 34 6.84 -13.98 -2.44
CA GLU A 34 7.97 -14.39 -3.28
C GLU A 34 9.11 -13.36 -3.27
N HIS A 35 8.77 -12.07 -3.31
CA HIS A 35 9.76 -10.98 -3.33
C HIS A 35 10.13 -10.44 -1.94
N ASN A 36 9.61 -11.03 -0.85
CA ASN A 36 9.84 -10.59 0.53
C ASN A 36 9.42 -9.14 0.83
N ILE A 37 8.43 -8.63 0.11
CA ILE A 37 7.95 -7.26 0.24
C ILE A 37 6.98 -7.18 1.43
N ASN A 38 7.03 -6.08 2.18
CA ASN A 38 6.11 -5.88 3.30
C ASN A 38 4.69 -5.65 2.78
N LEU A 39 3.72 -6.40 3.30
CA LEU A 39 2.30 -6.29 2.94
C LEU A 39 1.54 -5.63 4.11
N LEU A 40 0.82 -4.55 3.82
CA LEU A 40 -0.12 -3.93 4.75
C LEU A 40 -1.55 -4.13 4.23
N ARG A 41 -2.47 -4.56 5.10
CA ARG A 41 -3.90 -4.66 4.77
C ARG A 41 -4.68 -3.49 5.37
N VAL A 42 -5.60 -2.92 4.61
CA VAL A 42 -6.46 -1.80 5.02
C VAL A 42 -7.91 -2.14 4.69
N ASP A 43 -8.86 -1.87 5.59
CA ASP A 43 -10.26 -2.27 5.40
C ASP A 43 -10.97 -1.48 4.29
N ASP A 44 -10.69 -0.18 4.16
CA ASP A 44 -11.40 0.73 3.27
C ASP A 44 -10.58 1.15 2.03
N ASN A 45 -11.01 0.72 0.84
CA ASN A 45 -10.44 1.14 -0.45
C ASN A 45 -10.55 2.65 -0.73
N LYS A 46 -11.56 3.31 -0.14
CA LYS A 46 -11.79 4.75 -0.30
C LYS A 46 -10.84 5.58 0.56
N LYS A 47 -10.57 5.14 1.80
CA LYS A 47 -9.54 5.76 2.66
C LYS A 47 -8.16 5.58 2.06
N LEU A 48 -7.88 4.38 1.54
CA LEU A 48 -6.60 4.11 0.87
C LEU A 48 -6.40 5.01 -0.36
N GLY A 49 -7.46 5.26 -1.13
CA GLY A 49 -7.42 6.20 -2.25
C GLY A 49 -7.12 7.64 -1.83
N GLU A 50 -7.66 8.08 -0.69
CA GLU A 50 -7.35 9.39 -0.11
C GLU A 50 -5.89 9.47 0.35
N TRP A 51 -5.38 8.43 1.03
CA TRP A 51 -3.97 8.34 1.45
C TRP A 51 -3.00 8.33 0.27
N ALA A 52 -3.39 7.69 -0.83
CA ALA A 52 -2.61 7.68 -2.06
C ALA A 52 -2.68 9.02 -2.84
N GLY A 53 -3.41 10.01 -2.34
CA GLY A 53 -3.59 11.30 -3.00
C GLY A 53 -4.50 11.24 -4.23
N LEU A 54 -5.27 10.17 -4.43
CA LEU A 54 -6.24 10.02 -5.52
C LEU A 54 -7.54 10.76 -5.21
N CYS A 55 -7.43 12.00 -4.73
CA CYS A 55 -8.54 12.86 -4.39
C CYS A 55 -8.37 14.24 -5.01
N LYS A 56 -9.48 14.94 -5.27
CA LYS A 56 -9.47 16.35 -5.63
C LYS A 56 -9.78 17.15 -4.36
N LEU A 57 -8.91 18.08 -4.02
CA LEU A 57 -9.13 18.98 -2.89
C LEU A 57 -10.03 20.14 -3.35
N ASP A 58 -11.14 20.36 -2.65
CA ASP A 58 -11.91 21.60 -2.79
C ASP A 58 -11.17 22.78 -2.11
N LYS A 59 -11.59 24.02 -2.38
CA LYS A 59 -10.98 25.24 -1.83
C LYS A 59 -10.93 25.30 -0.29
N ASP A 60 -11.76 24.51 0.37
CA ASP A 60 -11.85 24.34 1.83
C ASP A 60 -10.94 23.24 2.40
N GLY A 61 -10.09 22.62 1.56
CA GLY A 61 -9.18 21.53 1.97
C GLY A 61 -9.87 20.18 2.18
N LYS A 62 -11.17 20.07 1.89
CA LYS A 62 -11.92 18.81 2.02
C LYS A 62 -11.76 17.96 0.76
N ALA A 63 -11.40 16.69 0.94
CA ALA A 63 -11.24 15.74 -0.16
C ALA A 63 -12.60 15.43 -0.81
N ARG A 64 -12.74 15.77 -2.09
CA ARG A 64 -13.87 15.40 -2.94
C ARG A 64 -13.41 14.53 -4.11
N LYS A 65 -14.34 13.75 -4.65
CA LYS A 65 -14.09 12.82 -5.78
C LYS A 65 -12.91 11.86 -5.51
N VAL A 66 -12.86 11.29 -4.31
CA VAL A 66 -11.87 10.26 -3.96
C VAL A 66 -12.09 9.03 -4.83
N VAL A 67 -11.07 8.66 -5.60
CA VAL A 67 -11.05 7.42 -6.37
C VAL A 67 -10.66 6.28 -5.44
N ARG A 68 -11.34 5.14 -5.55
CA ARG A 68 -11.03 3.97 -4.74
C ARG A 68 -9.67 3.39 -5.19
N CYS A 69 -8.74 3.16 -4.25
CA CYS A 69 -7.51 2.38 -4.51
C CYS A 69 -7.71 0.96 -3.99
N SER A 70 -7.51 -0.04 -4.86
CA SER A 70 -7.52 -1.46 -4.44
C SER A 70 -6.13 -1.93 -3.99
N CYS A 71 -5.08 -1.52 -4.68
CA CYS A 71 -3.71 -1.72 -4.23
C CYS A 71 -2.82 -0.54 -4.58
N CYS A 72 -1.89 -0.24 -3.67
CA CYS A 72 -0.99 0.88 -3.77
C CYS A 72 0.41 0.34 -3.42
N VAL A 73 1.43 0.68 -4.22
CA VAL A 73 2.80 0.15 -4.08
C VAL A 73 3.77 1.31 -3.94
N VAL A 74 4.58 1.30 -2.89
CA VAL A 74 5.62 2.29 -2.66
C VAL A 74 6.91 1.79 -3.27
N ARG A 75 7.44 2.56 -4.22
CA ARG A 75 8.71 2.26 -4.91
C ARG A 75 9.89 2.95 -4.26
N ASP A 76 9.66 4.18 -3.83
CA ASP A 76 10.68 5.04 -3.25
C ASP A 76 10.00 5.87 -2.16
N PHE A 77 10.60 5.91 -0.98
CA PHE A 77 10.09 6.70 0.16
C PHE A 77 10.63 8.12 0.18
N GLY A 78 11.53 8.49 -0.76
CA GLY A 78 12.24 9.75 -0.75
C GLY A 78 13.24 9.82 0.41
N ASP A 79 13.19 10.91 1.18
CA ASP A 79 14.12 11.17 2.27
C ASP A 79 13.97 10.20 3.45
N GLU A 80 15.11 9.68 3.89
CA GLU A 80 15.29 8.78 5.03
C GLU A 80 15.07 9.53 6.35
N THR A 81 13.81 9.83 6.67
CA THR A 81 13.42 10.46 7.93
C THR A 81 13.22 9.42 9.03
N GLN A 82 13.29 9.82 10.31
CA GLN A 82 13.03 8.94 11.46
C GLN A 82 11.69 8.19 11.37
N ALA A 83 10.69 8.77 10.71
CA ALA A 83 9.40 8.13 10.48
C ALA A 83 9.52 6.90 9.56
N HIS A 84 10.44 6.91 8.58
CA HIS A 84 10.69 5.79 7.69
C HIS A 84 11.29 4.61 8.46
N ASP A 85 12.27 4.87 9.34
CA ASP A 85 12.92 3.84 10.14
C ASP A 85 11.95 3.20 11.15
N GLN A 86 11.13 4.01 11.83
CA GLN A 86 10.07 3.50 12.71
C GLN A 86 9.04 2.63 11.97
N LEU A 87 8.66 3.03 10.74
CA LEU A 87 7.70 2.29 9.94
C LEU A 87 8.29 0.97 9.45
N LEU A 88 9.55 0.96 9.03
CA LEU A 88 10.30 -0.25 8.69
C LEU A 88 10.51 -1.17 9.88
N GLU A 89 10.82 -0.63 11.06
CA GLU A 89 10.95 -1.41 12.30
C GLU A 89 9.60 -2.03 12.68
N TYR A 90 8.51 -1.26 12.62
CA TYR A 90 7.16 -1.76 12.87
C TYR A 90 6.76 -2.86 11.87
N MET A 91 7.13 -2.71 10.59
CA MET A 91 6.90 -3.70 9.54
C MET A 91 7.73 -4.98 9.78
N LYS A 92 9.00 -4.85 10.18
CA LYS A 92 9.86 -5.98 10.56
C LYS A 92 9.31 -6.72 11.78
N LYS A 93 8.83 -5.97 12.79
CA LYS A 93 8.28 -6.53 14.03
C LYS A 93 6.98 -7.30 13.79
N ASN A 94 6.11 -6.80 12.90
CA ASN A 94 4.87 -7.49 12.50
C ASN A 94 5.09 -8.68 11.56
N LYS A 95 6.21 -8.72 10.82
CA LYS A 95 6.62 -9.92 10.05
C LYS A 95 6.95 -11.11 10.95
N GLN A 96 7.20 -10.89 12.24
CA GLN A 96 7.64 -11.94 13.17
C GLN A 96 6.48 -12.54 14.01
N SER A 97 5.26 -12.06 13.79
CA SER A 97 4.05 -12.51 14.53
C SER A 97 2.98 -13.16 13.64
N ALA A 98 3.33 -13.61 12.43
CA ALA A 98 2.47 -14.39 11.56
C ALA A 98 3.09 -15.76 11.27
#